data_AF-A0A9E7CX40-F1
#
_entry.id   AF-A0A9E7CX40-F1
#
_cell.length_a   1.000
_cell.length_b   1.000
_cell.length_c   1.000
_cell.angle_alpha   90.00
_cell.angle_beta   90.00
_cell.angle_gamma   90.00
#
_symmetry.space_group_name_H-M   'P 1'
#
loop_
_entity.id
_entity.type
_entity.pdbx_description
1 polymer ?
#
loop_
_entity_poly.entity_id
_entity_poly.type
_entity_poly.pdbx_seq_one_letter_code
_entity_poly.pdbx_strand_id
1 'polypeptide(L)'
;MTSIADPSARLFRLEASRRQIQKQLDVIDRQITRRMTAMIPQLQPRRPAYRRSDGHDPGGFLERYRSHLAAITAERQPEIDALSRKLARQDRAIEALRARCSLPHDHAA
;
A
#
# COMPACT_ATOMS: atom_id res chain seq x y z
N MET A 1 40.63 2.01 13.85
CA MET A 1 40.29 1.31 12.60
C MET A 1 38.78 1.10 12.54
N THR A 2 38.02 2.15 12.24
CA THR A 2 36.56 2.09 12.11
C THR A 2 36.22 1.63 10.70
N SER A 3 36.07 0.32 10.51
CA SER A 3 35.47 -0.25 9.30
C SER A 3 34.03 0.26 9.22
N ILE A 4 33.85 1.33 8.44
CA ILE A 4 32.55 1.85 8.04
C ILE A 4 31.91 0.68 7.30
N ALA A 5 30.92 0.04 7.94
CA ALA A 5 30.21 -1.10 7.36
C ALA A 5 29.97 -0.86 5.87
N ASP A 6 30.44 -1.79 5.05
CA ASP A 6 30.49 -1.71 3.59
C ASP A 6 29.24 -0.98 3.05
N PRO A 7 29.41 0.14 2.32
CA PRO A 7 28.28 0.96 1.87
C PRO A 7 27.29 0.15 1.02
N SER A 8 27.74 -0.89 0.32
CA SER A 8 26.90 -1.83 -0.42
C SER A 8 26.06 -2.71 0.52
N ALA A 9 26.65 -3.23 1.60
CA ALA A 9 25.93 -3.98 2.63
C ALA A 9 24.87 -3.12 3.34
N ARG A 10 25.16 -1.83 3.58
CA ARG A 10 24.17 -0.89 4.14
C ARG A 10 23.04 -0.58 3.16
N LEU A 11 23.37 -0.38 1.88
CA LEU A 11 22.40 -0.16 0.81
C LEU A 11 21.46 -1.37 0.65
N PHE A 12 22.02 -2.58 0.63
CA PHE A 12 21.25 -3.83 0.53
C PHE A 12 20.22 -3.97 1.68
N ARG A 13 20.62 -3.63 2.92
CA ARG A 13 19.70 -3.65 4.08
C ARG A 13 18.58 -2.62 3.97
N LEU A 14 18.88 -1.41 3.46
CA LEU A 14 17.86 -0.37 3.27
C LEU A 14 16.87 -0.76 2.17
N GLU A 15 17.35 -1.32 1.06
CA GLU A 15 16.49 -1.83 -0.03
C GLU A 15 15.62 -3.01 0.42
N ALA A 16 16.16 -3.91 1.24
CA ALA A 16 15.39 -5.01 1.83
C ALA A 16 14.26 -4.47 2.74
N SER A 17 14.56 -3.48 3.59
CA SER A 17 13.57 -2.82 4.44
C SER A 17 12.48 -2.12 3.61
N ARG A 18 12.87 -1.46 2.51
CA ARG A 18 11.93 -0.84 1.55
C ARG A 18 10.98 -1.87 0.95
N ARG A 19 11.51 -3.01 0.47
CA ARG A 19 10.70 -4.10 -0.08
C ARG A 19 9.74 -4.67 0.96
N GLN A 20 10.14 -4.73 2.23
CA GLN A 20 9.27 -5.18 3.30
C GLN A 20 8.09 -4.22 3.53
N ILE A 21 8.32 -2.91 3.57
CA ILE A 21 7.24 -1.91 3.67
C ILE A 21 6.30 -1.99 2.46
N GLN A 22 6.85 -2.17 1.26
CA GLN A 22 6.03 -2.34 0.05
C GLN A 22 5.14 -3.59 0.10
N LYS A 23 5.67 -4.71 0.63
CA LYS A 23 4.87 -5.92 0.86
C LYS A 23 3.77 -5.69 1.90
N GLN A 24 4.02 -4.90 2.94
CA GLN A 24 2.98 -4.55 3.91
C GLN A 24 1.85 -3.75 3.26
N LEU A 25 2.17 -2.80 2.37
CA LEU A 25 1.16 -2.07 1.59
C LEU A 25 0.35 -2.99 0.66
N ASP A 26 1.00 -3.93 -0.05
CA ASP A 26 0.30 -4.93 -0.88
C ASP A 26 -0.63 -5.84 -0.06
N VAL A 27 -0.22 -6.22 1.16
CA VAL A 27 -1.08 -7.00 2.05
C VAL A 27 -2.32 -6.19 2.48
N ILE A 28 -2.16 -4.91 2.82
CA ILE A 28 -3.29 -4.03 3.18
C ILE A 28 -4.25 -3.90 1.98
N ASP A 29 -3.72 -3.66 0.79
CA ASP A 29 -4.52 -3.55 -0.44
C ASP A 29 -5.32 -4.83 -0.73
N ARG A 30 -4.67 -5.98 -0.62
CA ARG A 30 -5.33 -7.29 -0.76
C ARG A 30 -6.40 -7.52 0.29
N GLN A 31 -6.19 -7.07 1.53
CA GLN A 31 -7.20 -7.18 2.59
C GLN A 31 -8.42 -6.30 2.29
N ILE A 32 -8.20 -5.07 1.81
CA ILE A 32 -9.27 -4.17 1.38
C ILE A 32 -10.07 -4.82 0.25
N THR A 33 -9.37 -5.27 -0.80
CA THR A 33 -9.99 -5.93 -1.97
C THR A 33 -10.76 -7.19 -1.57
N ARG A 34 -10.18 -8.06 -0.74
CA ARG A 34 -10.83 -9.29 -0.28
C ARG A 34 -12.08 -9.00 0.55
N ARG A 35 -12.02 -8.02 1.46
CA ARG A 35 -13.15 -7.62 2.29
C ARG A 35 -14.27 -7.05 1.43
N MET A 36 -13.93 -6.24 0.43
CA MET A 36 -14.87 -5.70 -0.56
C MET A 36 -15.56 -6.81 -1.35
N THR A 37 -14.79 -7.76 -1.93
CA THR A 37 -15.36 -8.86 -2.73
C THR A 37 -16.27 -9.78 -1.90
N ALA A 38 -15.93 -10.01 -0.63
CA ALA A 38 -16.76 -10.81 0.28
C ALA A 38 -18.09 -10.13 0.66
N MET A 39 -18.19 -8.80 0.52
CA MET A 39 -19.41 -8.04 0.82
C MET A 39 -20.37 -7.93 -0.37
N ILE A 40 -19.89 -8.11 -1.61
CA ILE A 40 -20.72 -8.08 -2.84
C ILE A 40 -21.99 -8.96 -2.73
N PRO A 41 -21.94 -10.24 -2.32
CA PRO A 41 -23.15 -11.06 -2.21
C PRO A 41 -24.12 -10.63 -1.10
N GLN A 42 -23.64 -9.90 -0.08
CA GLN A 42 -24.47 -9.36 1.01
C GLN A 42 -25.16 -8.05 0.61
N LEU A 43 -24.55 -7.30 -0.31
CA LEU A 43 -25.10 -6.09 -0.90
C LEU A 43 -26.07 -6.38 -2.05
N GLN A 44 -26.03 -7.58 -2.62
CA GLN A 44 -26.98 -8.01 -3.64
C GLN A 44 -28.35 -8.31 -2.99
N PRO A 45 -29.46 -7.74 -3.50
CA PRO A 45 -30.78 -8.03 -2.96
C PRO A 45 -31.05 -9.53 -3.05
N ARG A 46 -31.31 -10.14 -1.90
CA ARG A 46 -31.65 -11.55 -1.73
C ARG A 46 -32.96 -11.81 -2.48
N ARG A 47 -32.86 -12.37 -3.69
CA ARG A 47 -33.98 -12.58 -4.63
C ARG A 47 -35.24 -13.07 -3.90
N PRO A 48 -36.32 -12.28 -3.81
CA PRO A 48 -37.61 -12.89 -3.53
C PRO A 48 -38.01 -13.64 -4.79
N ALA A 49 -38.28 -14.93 -4.65
CA ALA A 49 -38.90 -15.71 -5.70
C ALA A 49 -40.16 -14.96 -6.17
N TYR A 50 -40.21 -14.62 -7.45
CA TYR A 50 -41.42 -14.23 -8.16
C TYR A 50 -42.10 -12.91 -7.70
N ARG A 51 -41.50 -11.76 -7.98
CA ARG A 51 -42.27 -10.55 -8.32
C ARG A 51 -41.63 -9.81 -9.50
N ARG A 52 -42.32 -9.88 -10.64
CA ARG A 52 -42.19 -8.91 -11.74
C ARG A 52 -42.38 -7.51 -11.15
N SER A 53 -41.49 -6.60 -11.53
CA SER A 53 -41.63 -5.15 -11.38
C SER A 53 -41.44 -4.60 -9.96
N ASP A 54 -40.19 -4.34 -9.55
CA ASP A 54 -39.79 -3.06 -8.93
C ASP A 54 -38.25 -2.98 -8.91
N GLY A 55 -37.69 -1.80 -9.12
CA GLY A 55 -36.35 -1.59 -9.68
C GLY A 55 -35.22 -2.32 -8.95
N HIS A 56 -34.37 -2.99 -9.73
CA HIS A 56 -32.96 -3.05 -9.38
C HIS A 56 -32.55 -1.59 -9.14
N ASP A 57 -32.11 -1.24 -7.93
CA ASP A 57 -31.60 0.09 -7.63
C ASP A 57 -30.07 0.05 -7.75
N PRO A 58 -29.51 0.07 -8.98
CA PRO A 58 -28.07 0.04 -9.18
C PRO A 58 -27.41 1.27 -8.54
N GLY A 59 -28.15 2.39 -8.44
CA GLY A 59 -27.71 3.63 -7.81
C GLY A 59 -27.43 3.44 -6.32
N GLY A 60 -28.41 2.98 -5.54
CA GLY A 60 -28.22 2.74 -4.11
C GLY A 60 -27.27 1.59 -3.80
N PHE A 61 -27.13 0.59 -4.69
CA PHE A 61 -26.06 -0.41 -4.57
C PHE A 61 -24.68 0.24 -4.70
N LEU A 62 -24.44 1.04 -5.74
CA LEU A 62 -23.15 1.70 -5.96
C LEU A 62 -22.85 2.73 -4.86
N GLU A 63 -23.86 3.42 -4.35
CA GLU A 63 -23.71 4.36 -3.24
C GLU A 63 -23.31 3.64 -1.95
N ARG A 64 -24.00 2.55 -1.58
CA ARG A 64 -23.62 1.73 -0.42
C ARG A 64 -22.23 1.11 -0.59
N TYR A 65 -21.88 0.69 -1.80
CA TYR A 65 -20.57 0.16 -2.12
C TYR A 65 -19.47 1.23 -1.94
N ARG A 66 -19.67 2.44 -2.46
CA ARG A 66 -18.73 3.56 -2.32
C ARG A 66 -18.58 4.01 -0.87
N SER A 67 -19.68 4.11 -0.12
CA SER A 67 -19.65 4.48 1.29
C SER A 67 -18.90 3.45 2.14
N HIS A 68 -19.08 2.16 1.88
CA HIS A 68 -18.32 1.11 2.57
C HIS A 68 -16.83 1.10 2.19
N LEU A 69 -16.52 1.31 0.91
CA LEU A 69 -15.12 1.46 0.47
C LEU A 69 -14.47 2.65 1.19
N ALA A 70 -15.14 3.80 1.22
CA ALA A 70 -14.64 4.99 1.90
C ALA A 70 -14.40 4.75 3.39
N ALA A 71 -15.30 4.03 4.08
CA ALA A 71 -15.13 3.68 5.48
C ALA A 71 -13.91 2.77 5.70
N ILE A 72 -13.79 1.68 4.94
CA ILE A 72 -12.66 0.73 5.06
C ILE A 72 -11.34 1.44 4.73
N THR A 73 -11.32 2.26 3.69
CA THR A 73 -10.15 3.05 3.31
C THR A 73 -9.80 4.05 4.39
N ALA A 74 -10.77 4.79 4.95
CA ALA A 74 -10.53 5.75 6.03
C ALA A 74 -9.95 5.08 7.29
N GLU A 75 -10.44 3.89 7.66
CA GLU A 75 -9.89 3.11 8.78
C GLU A 75 -8.43 2.67 8.56
N ARG A 76 -8.01 2.44 7.32
CA ARG A 76 -6.63 2.03 6.97
C ARG A 76 -5.75 3.20 6.56
N GLN A 77 -6.33 4.36 6.25
CA GLN A 77 -5.66 5.54 5.76
C GLN A 77 -4.49 5.99 6.65
N PRO A 78 -4.61 6.10 7.99
CA PRO A 78 -3.48 6.54 8.82
C PRO A 78 -2.30 5.56 8.77
N GLU A 79 -2.56 4.26 8.62
CA GLU A 79 -1.53 3.23 8.48
C GLU A 79 -0.86 3.32 7.10
N ILE A 80 -1.64 3.45 6.03
CA ILE A 80 -1.14 3.67 4.66
C ILE A 80 -0.28 4.93 4.60
N ASP A 81 -0.74 6.03 5.18
CA ASP A 81 -0.03 7.30 5.26
C ASP A 81 1.28 7.18 6.05
N ALA A 82 1.26 6.49 7.19
CA ALA A 82 2.46 6.25 8.00
C ALA A 82 3.50 5.43 7.25
N LEU A 83 3.09 4.34 6.60
CA LEU A 83 3.96 3.48 5.79
C LEU A 83 4.49 4.23 4.56
N SER A 84 3.65 5.03 3.89
CA SER A 84 4.04 5.84 2.73
C SER A 84 5.07 6.90 3.11
N ARG A 85 4.88 7.61 4.23
CA ARG A 85 5.89 8.55 4.74
C ARG A 85 7.20 7.86 5.11
N LYS A 86 7.13 6.66 5.69
CA LYS A 86 8.32 5.85 6.02
C LYS A 86 9.05 5.43 4.75
N LEU A 87 8.32 5.03 3.71
CA LEU A 87 8.87 4.67 2.40
C LEU A 87 9.58 5.86 1.75
N ALA A 88 8.94 7.04 1.70
CA ALA A 88 9.55 8.25 1.15
C ALA A 88 10.84 8.66 1.87
N ARG A 89 10.90 8.48 3.20
CA ARG A 89 12.14 8.72 3.97
C ARG A 89 13.24 7.72 3.64
N GLN A 90 12.88 6.44 3.44
CA GLN A 90 13.84 5.41 3.04
C GLN A 90 14.35 5.64 1.62
N ASP A 91 13.47 6.02 0.68
CA ASP A 91 13.85 6.32 -0.70
C ASP A 91 14.86 7.47 -0.77
N ARG A 92 14.60 8.57 -0.03
CA ARG A 92 15.57 9.67 0.08
C ARG A 92 16.90 9.24 0.70
N ALA A 93 16.89 8.35 1.69
CA ALA A 93 18.12 7.84 2.30
C ALA A 93 18.90 6.94 1.35
N ILE A 94 18.22 6.11 0.55
CA ILE A 94 18.82 5.26 -0.49
C ILE A 94 19.41 6.14 -1.60
N GLU A 95 18.69 7.14 -2.08
CA GLU A 95 19.18 8.09 -3.09
C GLU A 95 20.42 8.84 -2.61
N ALA A 96 20.39 9.37 -1.38
CA ALA A 96 21.55 10.05 -0.79
C ALA A 96 22.76 9.12 -0.64
N LEU A 97 22.55 7.85 -0.28
CA LEU A 97 23.63 6.88 -0.18
C LEU A 97 24.17 6.50 -1.55
N ARG A 98 23.30 6.28 -2.55
CA ARG A 98 23.71 6.04 -3.94
C ARG A 98 24.51 7.21 -4.49
N ALA A 99 24.05 8.45 -4.30
CA ALA A 99 24.78 9.65 -4.72
C ALA A 99 26.18 9.70 -4.08
N ARG A 100 26.31 9.37 -2.79
CA ARG A 100 27.61 9.31 -2.10
C ARG A 100 28.54 8.20 -2.60
N CYS A 101 28.00 7.07 -3.05
CA CYS A 101 28.78 5.98 -3.64
C CYS A 101 29.09 6.20 -5.14
N SER A 102 28.25 6.97 -5.84
CA SER A 102 28.41 7.30 -7.27
C SER A 102 29.23 8.56 -7.50
N LEU A 103 29.37 9.43 -6.49
CA LEU A 103 30.40 10.46 -6.48
C LEU A 103 31.75 9.74 -6.47
N PRO A 104 32.62 9.94 -7.46
CA PRO A 104 33.87 9.22 -7.54
C PRO A 104 34.64 9.43 -6.25
N HIS A 105 35.03 8.31 -5.64
CA HIS A 105 36.16 8.24 -4.74
C HIS A 105 37.41 8.58 -5.55
N ASP A 106 37.52 9.85 -5.96
CA ASP A 106 38.73 10.49 -6.42
C ASP A 106 39.62 10.65 -5.19
N HIS A 107 40.14 9.52 -4.71
CA HIS A 107 41.37 9.53 -3.96
C HIS A 107 42.48 9.47 -5.00
N ALA A 108 42.85 10.67 -5.41
CA ALA A 108 44.21 11.16 -5.60
C ALA A 108 45.29 10.08 -5.79
N ALA A 109 45.94 10.19 -6.96
CA ALA A 109 47.22 9.60 -7.32
C ALA A 109 48.33 9.85 -6.29
#